data_AF-A0A7Y2PIU5-F1
#
_entry.id   AF-A0A7Y2PIU5-F1
#
_cell.length_a   1.000
_cell.length_b   1.000
_cell.length_c   1.000
_cell.angle_alpha   90.00
_cell.angle_beta   90.00
_cell.angle_gamma   90.00
#
_symmetry.space_group_name_H-M   'P 1'
#
loop_
_entity.id
_entity.type
_entity.pdbx_description
1 polymer ?
#
loop_
_entity_poly.entity_id
_entity_poly.type
_entity_poly.pdbx_seq_one_letter_code
_entity_poly.pdbx_strand_id
1 'polypeptide(L)'
;MTTANTAKPMEGSRSRSQIIVLFIALIVFIMLLFANFAYLNTQSNYDKQYISHAGELRVLSQRIAKNATEAAAGKAAAFRLLSDARNDFSQRWGFLKKGDPATGLPPA
;
A
#
# COMPACT_ATOMS: atom_id res chain seq x y z
N MET A 1 65.56 29.59 35.81
CA MET A 1 64.52 28.72 36.39
C MET A 1 63.31 28.77 35.46
N THR A 2 62.90 27.60 34.98
CA THR A 2 61.91 27.37 33.92
C THR A 2 60.49 27.37 34.50
N THR A 3 59.51 28.01 33.85
CA THR A 3 58.08 27.79 34.14
C THR A 3 57.36 27.27 32.92
N ALA A 4 56.75 26.09 33.08
CA ALA A 4 56.13 25.27 32.06
C ALA A 4 54.81 25.85 31.53
N ASN A 5 54.60 25.72 30.22
CA ASN A 5 53.34 26.03 29.54
C ASN A 5 52.33 24.89 29.76
N THR A 6 51.19 25.20 30.36
CA THR A 6 50.11 24.24 30.64
C THR A 6 49.25 24.05 29.39
N ALA A 7 49.33 22.87 28.76
CA ALA A 7 48.46 22.51 27.64
C ALA A 7 47.02 22.26 28.15
N LYS A 8 46.05 23.00 27.58
CA LYS A 8 44.61 22.89 27.88
C LYS A 8 44.04 21.58 27.29
N PRO A 9 43.19 20.83 28.01
CA PRO A 9 42.72 19.52 27.55
C PRO A 9 41.69 19.66 26.41
N MET A 10 41.88 18.86 25.35
CA MET A 10 41.06 18.83 24.12
C MET A 10 39.79 17.96 24.21
N GLU A 11 39.25 17.71 25.41
CA GLU A 11 38.05 16.88 25.60
C GLU A 11 36.76 17.55 25.08
N GLY A 12 36.61 18.87 25.28
CA GLY A 12 35.39 19.60 24.93
C GLY A 12 35.12 19.73 23.42
N SER A 13 36.14 19.52 22.57
CA SER A 13 36.01 19.59 21.11
C SER A 13 35.56 18.26 20.50
N ARG A 14 36.02 17.13 21.07
CA ARG A 14 35.66 15.79 20.59
C ARG A 14 34.19 15.46 20.89
N SER A 15 33.74 15.76 22.10
CA SER A 15 32.32 15.57 22.49
C SER A 15 31.38 16.41 21.63
N ARG A 16 31.71 17.67 21.36
CA ARG A 16 30.89 18.56 20.52
C ARG A 16 30.83 18.09 19.07
N SER A 17 31.95 17.65 18.51
CA SER A 17 31.99 17.04 17.17
C SER A 17 31.19 15.74 17.09
N GLN A 18 31.28 14.91 18.12
CA GLN A 18 30.52 13.66 18.20
C GLN A 18 29.01 13.91 18.30
N ILE A 19 28.59 14.90 19.08
CA ILE A 19 27.19 15.32 19.18
C ILE A 19 26.67 15.82 17.82
N ILE A 20 27.45 16.62 17.09
CA ILE A 20 27.06 17.10 15.75
C ILE A 20 26.88 15.95 14.77
N VAL A 21 27.82 14.99 14.74
CA VAL A 21 27.74 13.81 13.87
C VAL A 21 26.51 12.96 14.22
N LEU A 22 26.25 12.73 15.51
CA LEU A 22 25.07 12.00 15.97
C LEU A 22 23.76 12.72 15.60
N PHE A 23 23.75 14.05 15.66
CA PHE A 23 22.57 14.85 15.30
C PHE A 23 22.29 14.79 13.80
N ILE A 24 23.32 14.87 12.96
CA ILE A 24 23.20 14.70 11.51
C ILE A 24 22.72 13.28 11.18
N ALA A 25 23.30 12.26 11.81
CA ALA A 25 22.87 10.88 11.63
C ALA A 25 21.41 10.68 12.01
N LEU A 26 20.95 11.28 13.12
CA LEU A 26 19.56 11.23 13.55
C LEU A 26 18.61 11.84 12.51
N ILE A 27 18.96 13.02 11.96
CA ILE A 27 18.16 13.66 10.90
C ILE A 27 18.06 12.77 9.66
N VAL A 28 19.16 12.15 9.25
CA VAL A 28 19.19 11.21 8.11
C VAL A 28 18.28 10.01 8.38
N PHE A 29 18.34 9.43 9.59
CA PHE A 29 17.47 8.32 9.96
C PHE A 29 16.00 8.71 9.98
N ILE A 30 15.65 9.91 10.45
CA ILE A 30 14.26 10.42 10.42
C ILE A 30 13.79 10.60 8.98
N MET A 31 14.62 11.16 8.10
CA MET A 31 14.28 11.30 6.67
C MET A 31 14.11 9.94 5.99
N LEU A 32 15.00 8.98 6.27
CA LEU A 32 14.88 7.61 5.77
C LEU A 32 13.60 6.94 6.27
N LEU A 33 13.25 7.13 7.54
CA LEU A 33 12.01 6.62 8.11
C LEU A 33 10.80 7.22 7.39
N PHE A 34 10.78 8.52 7.16
CA PHE A 34 9.68 9.19 6.45
C PHE A 34 9.57 8.74 5.00
N ALA A 35 10.71 8.56 4.31
CA ALA A 35 10.74 8.00 2.96
C ALA A 35 10.23 6.55 2.93
N ASN A 36 10.61 5.73 3.93
CA ASN A 36 10.13 4.37 4.08
C ASN A 36 8.61 4.35 4.33
N PHE A 37 8.12 5.18 5.24
CA PHE A 37 6.69 5.33 5.51
C PHE A 37 5.91 5.83 4.30
N ALA A 38 6.43 6.80 3.54
CA ALA A 38 5.79 7.26 2.30
C ALA A 38 5.72 6.14 1.25
N TYR A 39 6.81 5.37 1.10
CA TYR A 39 6.86 4.21 0.21
C TYR A 39 5.87 3.11 0.65
N LEU A 40 5.86 2.74 1.93
CA LEU A 40 4.95 1.77 2.53
C LEU A 40 3.48 2.21 2.51
N ASN A 41 3.20 3.50 2.69
CA ASN A 41 1.85 4.06 2.67
C ASN A 41 1.28 4.08 1.25
N THR A 42 2.11 4.34 0.24
CA THR A 42 1.73 4.11 -1.17
C THR A 42 1.45 2.63 -1.42
N GLN A 43 2.28 1.72 -0.91
CA GLN A 43 2.09 0.28 -1.12
C GLN A 43 0.84 -0.28 -0.41
N SER A 44 0.55 0.17 0.82
CA SER A 44 -0.57 -0.32 1.66
C SER A 44 -1.95 0.02 1.08
N ASN A 45 -2.05 1.02 0.20
CA ASN A 45 -3.28 1.35 -0.50
C ASN A 45 -3.59 0.39 -1.67
N TYR A 46 -2.61 -0.36 -2.19
CA TYR A 46 -2.84 -1.36 -3.24
C TYR A 46 -3.38 -2.68 -2.65
N ASP A 47 -2.83 -3.17 -1.54
CA ASP A 47 -3.27 -4.42 -0.91
C ASP A 47 -4.73 -4.38 -0.44
N LYS A 48 -5.20 -3.21 0.00
CA LYS A 48 -6.61 -3.00 0.40
C LYS A 48 -7.59 -3.11 -0.78
N GLN A 49 -7.18 -2.68 -1.97
CA GLN A 49 -8.02 -2.73 -3.17
C GLN A 49 -8.12 -4.16 -3.72
N TYR A 50 -7.04 -4.94 -3.67
CA TYR A 50 -7.05 -6.36 -4.05
C TYR A 50 -7.97 -7.21 -3.17
N ILE A 51 -7.90 -7.04 -1.84
CA ILE A 51 -8.77 -7.76 -0.90
C ILE A 51 -10.23 -7.36 -1.10
N SER A 52 -10.50 -6.06 -1.34
CA SER A 52 -11.85 -5.56 -1.59
C SER A 52 -12.45 -6.16 -2.89
N HIS A 53 -11.70 -6.14 -4.00
CA HIS A 53 -12.15 -6.72 -5.26
C HIS A 53 -12.36 -8.23 -5.19
N ALA A 54 -11.49 -8.98 -4.49
CA ALA A 54 -11.69 -10.41 -4.28
C ALA A 54 -12.97 -10.70 -3.48
N GLY A 55 -13.28 -9.88 -2.47
CA GLY A 55 -14.53 -9.94 -1.71
C GLY A 55 -15.76 -9.65 -2.57
N GLU A 56 -15.72 -8.61 -3.39
CA GLU A 56 -16.81 -8.26 -4.31
C GLU A 56 -17.01 -9.33 -5.40
N LEU A 57 -15.93 -9.89 -5.95
CA LEU A 57 -15.99 -11.00 -6.91
C LEU A 57 -16.64 -12.24 -6.29
N ARG A 58 -16.35 -12.56 -5.02
CA ARG A 58 -17.02 -13.65 -4.29
C ARG A 58 -18.53 -13.42 -4.19
N VAL A 59 -18.96 -12.22 -3.82
CA VAL A 59 -20.40 -11.89 -3.72
C VAL A 59 -21.08 -11.95 -5.08
N LEU A 60 -20.42 -11.46 -6.14
CA LEU A 60 -20.91 -11.56 -7.51
C LEU A 60 -21.07 -13.01 -7.96
N SER A 61 -20.09 -13.88 -7.68
CA SER A 61 -20.19 -15.33 -7.96
C SER A 61 -21.40 -15.98 -7.30
N GLN A 62 -21.70 -15.60 -6.05
CA GLN A 62 -22.89 -16.09 -5.35
C GLN A 62 -24.19 -15.59 -5.99
N ARG A 63 -24.24 -14.32 -6.39
CA ARG A 63 -25.39 -13.74 -7.10
C ARG A 63 -25.61 -14.42 -8.45
N ILE A 64 -24.54 -14.70 -9.21
CA ILE A 64 -24.60 -15.46 -10.46
C ILE A 64 -25.19 -16.85 -10.18
N ALA A 65 -24.68 -17.59 -9.19
CA ALA A 65 -25.18 -18.92 -8.86
C ALA A 65 -26.68 -18.92 -8.50
N LYS A 66 -27.11 -17.96 -7.67
CA LYS A 66 -28.52 -17.81 -7.29
C LYS A 66 -29.40 -17.45 -8.49
N ASN A 67 -29.04 -16.41 -9.23
CA ASN A 67 -29.84 -15.91 -10.34
C ASN A 67 -29.84 -16.90 -11.51
N ALA A 68 -28.78 -17.69 -11.70
CA ALA A 68 -28.74 -18.78 -12.68
C ALA A 68 -29.74 -19.88 -12.32
N THR A 69 -29.78 -20.30 -11.05
CA THR A 69 -30.76 -21.28 -10.56
C THR A 69 -32.20 -20.76 -10.72
N GLU A 70 -32.44 -19.49 -10.38
CA GLU A 70 -33.77 -18.88 -10.54
C GLU A 70 -34.18 -18.67 -12.00
N ALA A 71 -33.24 -18.33 -12.89
CA ALA A 71 -33.48 -18.23 -14.33
C ALA A 71 -33.76 -19.60 -14.94
N ALA A 72 -33.01 -20.64 -14.54
CA ALA A 72 -33.26 -22.03 -14.94
C ALA A 72 -34.63 -22.54 -14.47
N ALA A 73 -35.14 -22.03 -13.34
CA ALA A 73 -36.50 -22.28 -12.87
C ALA A 73 -37.58 -21.45 -13.60
N GLY A 74 -37.22 -20.70 -14.64
CA GLY A 74 -38.15 -19.97 -15.50
C GLY A 74 -38.54 -18.57 -15.01
N LYS A 75 -37.87 -18.02 -13.98
CA LYS A 75 -38.17 -16.66 -13.50
C LYS A 75 -37.58 -15.61 -14.46
N ALA A 76 -38.43 -14.98 -15.26
CA ALA A 76 -38.03 -13.96 -16.24
C ALA A 76 -37.14 -12.84 -15.66
N ALA A 77 -37.44 -12.37 -14.44
CA ALA A 77 -36.66 -11.32 -13.77
C ALA A 77 -35.21 -11.77 -13.43
N ALA A 78 -35.00 -13.06 -13.20
CA ALA A 78 -33.69 -13.61 -12.83
C ALA A 78 -32.69 -13.62 -14.00
N PHE A 79 -33.17 -13.67 -15.25
CA PHE A 79 -32.30 -13.58 -16.43
C PHE A 79 -31.58 -12.23 -16.52
N ARG A 80 -32.31 -11.14 -16.26
CA ARG A 80 -31.71 -9.79 -16.24
C ARG A 80 -30.70 -9.66 -15.10
N LEU A 81 -31.08 -10.07 -13.90
CA LEU A 81 -30.20 -10.04 -12.72
C LEU A 81 -28.95 -10.93 -12.88
N LEU A 82 -29.05 -12.04 -13.61
CA LEU A 82 -27.93 -12.90 -13.97
C LEU A 82 -26.98 -12.21 -14.95
N SER A 83 -27.52 -11.59 -16.00
CA SER A 83 -26.75 -10.84 -17.00
C SER A 83 -25.97 -9.70 -16.34
N ASP A 84 -26.64 -8.91 -15.49
CA ASP A 84 -26.03 -7.79 -14.77
C ASP A 84 -24.88 -8.26 -13.88
N ALA A 85 -25.11 -9.30 -13.06
CA ALA A 85 -24.07 -9.85 -12.18
C ALA A 85 -22.88 -10.43 -12.96
N ARG A 86 -23.12 -11.05 -14.13
CA ARG A 86 -22.08 -11.59 -15.01
C ARG A 86 -21.25 -10.47 -15.65
N ASN A 87 -21.89 -9.37 -16.05
CA ASN A 87 -21.20 -8.22 -16.64
C ASN A 87 -20.34 -7.50 -15.60
N ASP A 88 -20.86 -7.27 -14.40
CA ASP A 88 -20.11 -6.71 -13.27
C ASP A 88 -18.89 -7.57 -12.92
N PHE A 89 -19.06 -8.90 -12.88
CA PHE A 89 -17.95 -9.82 -12.65
C PHE A 89 -16.87 -9.71 -13.74
N SER A 90 -17.28 -9.69 -15.01
CA SER A 90 -16.37 -9.59 -16.14
C SER A 90 -15.59 -8.27 -16.14
N GLN A 91 -16.22 -7.16 -15.78
CA GLN A 91 -15.59 -5.85 -15.70
C GLN A 91 -14.53 -5.84 -14.59
N ARG A 92 -14.89 -6.30 -13.40
CA ARG A 92 -13.99 -6.36 -12.23
C ARG A 92 -12.85 -7.35 -12.41
N TRP A 93 -13.11 -8.49 -13.05
CA TRP A 93 -12.07 -9.42 -13.47
C TRP A 93 -11.11 -8.82 -14.50
N GLY A 94 -11.63 -7.97 -15.40
CA GLY A 94 -10.82 -7.19 -16.33
C GLY A 94 -9.83 -6.27 -15.64
N PHE A 95 -10.26 -5.56 -14.59
CA PHE A 95 -9.40 -4.71 -13.76
C PHE A 95 -8.30 -5.51 -13.05
N LEU A 96 -8.61 -6.69 -12.52
CA LEU A 96 -7.61 -7.57 -11.92
C LEU A 96 -6.58 -8.08 -12.95
N LYS A 97 -7.03 -8.48 -14.13
CA LYS A 97 -6.18 -9.14 -15.14
C LYS A 97 -5.33 -8.17 -15.96
N LYS A 98 -5.83 -6.96 -16.23
CA LYS A 98 -5.17 -5.99 -17.11
C LYS A 98 -4.62 -4.78 -16.36
N GLY A 99 -4.89 -4.67 -15.06
CA GLY A 99 -4.72 -3.43 -14.32
C GLY A 99 -5.78 -2.40 -14.71
N ASP A 100 -5.81 -1.29 -13.98
CA ASP A 100 -6.69 -0.16 -14.26
C ASP A 100 -5.84 1.12 -14.46
N PRO A 101 -5.78 1.67 -15.69
CA PRO A 101 -5.04 2.90 -15.99
C PRO A 101 -5.59 4.13 -15.28
N ALA A 102 -6.86 4.14 -14.88
CA ALA A 102 -7.49 5.29 -14.21
C ALA A 102 -7.07 5.40 -12.72
N THR A 103 -6.69 4.28 -12.12
CA THR A 103 -6.28 4.20 -10.70
C THR A 103 -4.80 3.85 -10.53
N GLY A 104 -4.10 3.52 -11.61
CA GLY A 104 -2.68 3.15 -11.59
C GLY A 104 -2.41 1.74 -11.05
N LEU A 105 -3.43 0.88 -11.00
CA LEU A 105 -3.30 -0.50 -10.53
C LEU A 105 -2.52 -1.33 -11.57
N PRO A 106 -1.33 -1.87 -11.24
CA PRO A 106 -0.66 -2.83 -12.11
C PRO A 106 -1.46 -4.15 -12.17
N PRO A 107 -1.32 -4.95 -13.23
CA PRO A 107 -1.93 -6.28 -13.28
C PRO A 107 -1.41 -7.17 -12.14
N ALA A 108 -2.29 -7.96 -11.53
CA ALA A 108 -1.94 -8.98 -10.53
C ALA A 108 -1.56 -10.32 -11.13
#